data_AF-A0A420VE85-F1
#
_entry.id   AF-A0A420VE85-F1
#
_cell.length_a   1.000
_cell.length_b   1.000
_cell.length_c   1.000
_cell.angle_alpha   90.00
_cell.angle_beta   90.00
_cell.angle_gamma   90.00
#
_symmetry.space_group_name_H-M   'P 1'
#
loop_
_entity.id
_entity.type
_entity.pdbx_description
1 polymer ?
#
loop_
_entity_poly.entity_id
_entity_poly.type
_entity_poly.pdbx_seq_one_letter_code
_entity_poly.pdbx_strand_id
1 'polypeptide(L)' 'MEKIKKIKIFVTCHMCDKKHTVEVFEEDFHRWEAGELIQDAMPYLEAGERELLISGTCESCFDHLFTVGVY' A
#
# COMPACT_ATOMS: atom_id res chain seq x y z
N MET A 1 -16.13 15.92 7.80
CA MET A 1 -16.70 14.63 8.27
C MET A 1 -15.53 13.83 8.79
N GLU A 2 -15.56 13.36 10.04
CA GLU A 2 -14.47 12.52 10.56
C GLU A 2 -14.57 11.12 9.96
N LYS A 3 -13.45 10.61 9.44
CA LYS A 3 -13.36 9.25 8.93
C LYS A 3 -13.38 8.28 10.10
N ILE A 4 -14.47 7.54 10.25
CA ILE A 4 -14.73 6.71 11.45
C ILE A 4 -14.61 5.21 11.20
N LYS A 5 -14.73 4.75 9.96
CA LYS A 5 -14.68 3.32 9.64
C LYS A 5 -13.38 2.96 8.94
N LYS A 6 -12.63 2.05 9.58
CA LYS A 6 -11.41 1.45 9.04
C LYS A 6 -11.64 0.00 8.66
N ILE A 7 -10.97 -0.43 7.60
CA ILE A 7 -10.93 -1.83 7.13
C ILE A 7 -9.48 -2.30 7.07
N LYS A 8 -9.30 -3.62 7.08
CA LYS A 8 -7.98 -4.27 6.98
C LYS A 8 -7.86 -4.95 5.62
N ILE A 9 -6.81 -4.61 4.89
CA ILE A 9 -6.47 -5.25 3.62
C ILE A 9 -5.32 -6.22 3.89
N PHE A 10 -5.52 -7.48 3.52
CA PHE A 10 -4.49 -8.52 3.64
C PHE A 10 -3.80 -8.70 2.30
N VAL A 11 -2.51 -8.43 2.25
CA VAL A 11 -1.69 -8.55 1.03
C VAL A 11 -0.54 -9.50 1.29
N THR A 12 -0.29 -10.42 0.37
CA THR A 12 0.89 -11.29 0.43
C THR A 12 1.93 -10.72 -0.54
N CYS A 13 3.14 -10.46 -0.06
CA CYS A 13 4.21 -9.98 -0.92
C CYS A 13 4.59 -11.06 -1.93
N HIS A 14 4.52 -10.76 -3.23
CA HIS A 14 4.78 -11.77 -4.27
C HIS A 14 6.28 -12.10 -4.45
N MET A 15 7.17 -11.42 -3.73
CA MET A 15 8.62 -11.68 -3.76
C MET A 15 9.12 -12.54 -2.59
N CYS A 16 8.56 -12.35 -1.39
CA CYS A 16 9.03 -13.05 -0.18
C CYS A 16 7.94 -13.86 0.53
N ASP A 17 6.74 -13.92 -0.02
CA ASP A 17 5.56 -14.66 0.50
C ASP A 17 5.10 -14.25 1.91
N LYS A 18 5.66 -13.18 2.48
CA LYS A 18 5.23 -12.64 3.76
C LYS A 18 3.86 -12.00 3.63
N LYS A 19 3.01 -12.24 4.63
CA LYS A 19 1.69 -11.62 4.75
C LYS A 19 1.82 -10.29 5.47
N HIS A 20 1.15 -9.29 4.91
CA HIS A 20 1.06 -7.94 5.43
C HIS A 20 -0.40 -7.57 5.66
N THR A 21 -0.64 -6.65 6.58
CA THR A 21 -1.97 -6.10 6.85
C THR A 21 -1.86 -4.59 6.83
N VAL A 22 -2.61 -3.95 5.94
CA VAL A 22 -2.67 -2.48 5.83
C VAL A 22 -4.04 -2.04 6.32
N GLU A 23 -4.08 -1.06 7.22
CA GLU A 23 -5.31 -0.51 7.78
C GLU A 23 -5.63 0.82 7.10
N VAL A 24 -6.81 0.92 6.48
CA VAL A 24 -7.22 2.08 5.69
C VAL A 24 -8.62 2.52 6.07
N PHE A 25 -8.96 3.78 5.82
CA PHE A 25 -10.34 4.24 5.89
C PHE A 25 -11.14 3.67 4.71
N GLU A 26 -12.31 3.12 4.98
CA GLU A 26 -13.13 2.43 3.97
C GLU A 26 -13.50 3.35 2.80
N GLU A 27 -13.84 4.61 3.07
CA GLU A 27 -14.18 5.58 2.03
C GLU A 27 -13.02 5.89 1.08
N ASP A 28 -11.78 5.90 1.61
CA ASP A 28 -10.59 6.17 0.80
C ASP A 28 -10.21 4.96 -0.04
N PHE A 29 -10.40 3.76 0.50
CA PHE A 29 -10.26 2.54 -0.26
C PHE A 29 -11.21 2.53 -1.47
N HIS A 30 -12.48 2.89 -1.27
CA HIS A 30 -13.44 2.97 -2.38
C HIS A 30 -13.11 4.06 -3.40
N ARG A 31 -12.56 5.21 -2.97
CA ARG A 31 -12.07 6.24 -3.90
C ARG A 31 -10.92 5.72 -4.76
N TRP A 32 -9.99 4.99 -4.15
CA TRP A 32 -8.91 4.33 -4.88
C TRP A 32 -9.44 3.27 -5.85
N GLU A 33 -10.39 2.42 -5.44
CA GLU A 33 -11.07 1.46 -6.33
C GLU A 33 -11.83 2.14 -7.48
N ALA A 34 -12.31 3.37 -7.28
CA ALA A 34 -12.95 4.18 -8.30
C ALA A 34 -11.96 4.86 -9.29
N GLY A 35 -10.65 4.64 -9.12
CA GLY A 35 -9.61 5.08 -10.04
C GLY A 35 -8.85 6.34 -9.60
N GLU A 36 -9.10 6.87 -8.41
CA GLU A 36 -8.27 7.94 -7.85
C GLU A 36 -6.86 7.42 -7.54
N LEU A 37 -5.83 8.27 -7.68
CA LEU A 37 -4.46 7.87 -7.37
C LEU A 37 -4.30 7.58 -5.87
N ILE A 38 -3.56 6.54 -5.53
CA ILE A 38 -3.46 6.07 -4.14
C ILE A 38 -2.86 7.13 -3.20
N GLN A 39 -1.98 8.00 -3.70
CA GLN A 39 -1.43 9.10 -2.92
C GLN A 39 -2.45 10.18 -2.56
N ASP A 40 -3.52 10.31 -3.35
CA ASP A 40 -4.59 11.29 -3.14
C ASP A 40 -5.75 10.68 -2.36
N ALA A 41 -6.05 9.40 -2.62
CA ALA A 41 -7.03 8.63 -1.88
C ALA A 41 -6.56 8.35 -0.44
N MET A 42 -5.33 7.85 -0.27
CA MET A 42 -4.77 7.38 1.00
C MET A 42 -3.42 8.05 1.32
N PRO A 43 -3.37 9.41 1.49
CA PRO A 43 -2.14 10.16 1.72
C PRO A 43 -1.47 9.87 3.09
N TYR A 44 -2.20 9.24 4.01
CA TYR A 44 -1.74 8.90 5.35
C TYR A 44 -0.98 7.57 5.42
N LEU A 45 -0.96 6.79 4.34
CA LEU A 45 -0.16 5.58 4.25
C LEU A 45 1.29 5.93 3.92
N GLU A 46 2.21 5.18 4.51
CA GLU A 46 3.63 5.31 4.16
C GLU A 46 3.87 4.89 2.71
N ALA A 47 5.01 5.31 2.13
CA ALA A 47 5.35 4.98 0.75
C ALA A 47 5.36 3.46 0.49
N GLY A 48 5.95 2.68 1.40
CA GLY A 48 5.99 1.22 1.31
C GLY A 48 4.62 0.55 1.43
N GLU A 49 3.69 1.10 2.20
CA GLU A 49 2.32 0.56 2.31
C GLU A 49 1.54 0.81 1.02
N ARG A 50 1.69 2.00 0.41
CA ARG A 50 1.09 2.29 -0.89
C ARG A 50 1.65 1.38 -1.98
N GLU A 51 2.96 1.19 -2.03
CA GLU A 51 3.60 0.29 -2.98
C GLU A 51 3.11 -1.15 -2.82
N LEU A 52 3.01 -1.64 -1.58
CA LEU A 52 2.47 -2.96 -1.30
C LEU A 52 1.03 -3.12 -1.82
N LEU A 53 0.19 -2.11 -1.68
CA LEU A 53 -1.18 -2.13 -2.21
C LEU A 53 -1.21 -2.04 -3.75
N ILE A 54 -0.31 -1.28 -4.37
CA ILE A 54 -0.25 -1.10 -5.84
C ILE A 54 0.27 -2.35 -6.55
N SER A 55 1.44 -2.86 -6.13
CA SER A 55 2.18 -3.88 -6.87
C SER A 55 2.17 -5.25 -6.19
N GLY A 56 1.83 -5.32 -4.90
CA GLY A 56 2.02 -6.51 -4.10
C GLY A 56 3.48 -6.72 -3.68
N THR A 57 4.34 -5.70 -3.74
CA THR A 57 5.73 -5.76 -3.24
C THR A 57 5.85 -4.99 -1.92
N CYS A 58 6.34 -5.66 -0.86
CA CYS A 58 6.60 -4.96 0.40
C CYS A 58 7.85 -4.08 0.32
N GLU A 59 7.91 -3.05 1.16
CA GLU A 59 8.99 -2.05 1.20
C GLU A 59 10.39 -2.68 1.15
N SER A 60 10.70 -3.65 2.03
CA SER A 60 12.02 -4.30 2.04
C SER A 60 12.39 -5.01 0.74
N CYS A 61 11.40 -5.58 0.03
CA CYS A 61 11.61 -6.24 -1.25
C CYS A 61 11.76 -5.22 -2.37
N PHE A 62 10.97 -4.14 -2.32
CA PHE A 62 11.09 -3.03 -3.25
C PHE A 62 12.47 -2.39 -3.13
N ASP A 63 12.91 -2.05 -1.93
CA ASP A 63 14.26 -1.54 -1.66
C ASP A 63 15.33 -2.50 -2.17
N HIS A 64 15.14 -3.81 -2.01
CA HIS A 64 16.09 -4.80 -2.53
C HIS A 64 16.24 -4.75 -4.06
N LEU A 65 15.17 -4.45 -4.80
CA LEU A 65 15.22 -4.31 -6.26
C LEU A 65 16.04 -3.10 -6.71
N PHE A 66 16.05 -2.02 -5.92
CA PHE A 66 16.69 -0.75 -6.27
C PHE A 66 17.97 -0.44 -5.48
N THR A 67 18.35 -1.31 -4.55
CA THR A 67 19.64 -1.22 -3.83
C THR A 67 20.81 -1.80 -4.62
N VAL A 68 20.56 -2.60 -5.67
CA VAL A 68 21.57 -3.07 -6.63
C VAL A 68 21.54 -2.26 -7.93
N GLY A 69 21.78 -0.95 -7.84
CA GLY A 69 22.01 -0.16 -9.04
C GLY A 69 21.66 1.31 -8.93
N VAL A 70 22.46 2.07 -8.18
CA VAL A 70 22.66 3.50 -8.45
C VAL A 70 24.12 3.82 -8.16
N TYR A 71 24.76 4.40 -9.17
CA TYR A 71 26.20 4.64 -9.37
C TYR A 71 26.93 5.35 -8.22
#